data_AF-A0A804L0L3-F1
#
_entry.id   AF-A0A804L0L3-F1
#
_cell.length_a   1.000
_cell.length_b   1.000
_cell.length_c   1.000
_cell.angle_alpha   90.00
_cell.angle_beta   90.00
_cell.angle_gamma   90.00
#
_symmetry.space_group_name_H-M   'P 1'
#
loop_
_entity.id
_entity.type
_entity.pdbx_description
1 polymer ?
#
loop_
_entity_poly.entity_id
_entity_poly.type
_entity_poly.pdbx_seq_one_letter_code
_entity_poly.pdbx_strand_id
1 'polypeptide(L)'
;MEMDSSSKAAALELFDVGPCEEPFRLGYLVGRKFSSMIQSRAAADLVLQRQLLPFARTPQAEPLIQAICSANRQRFPAHWEELLGTAEGSGVPVLHIILLNFRKEILPFIPKEETTPQKEAAADDDDDDDDCSDVLVVNDSMAIAAHNEDANTALLGHTYLVRARLPNGASFTAYTYAGELPSCAFGFNSNGIVRSTTFLSLLCMSCCGHKMTTNMSQAFTLNSVPPRLEEIIAGGIGRNLISRDLLEATSLEDSLDRICSCNTAVGHSYNLVDVISRRILNVETASKNRFSIHEVGKTPFFHANMYLHLQVEQMRTLSAGREEQPNSQQSQNQQFFRSWGILQMRNIRST
;
A
#
# COMPACT_ATOMS: atom_id res chain seq x y z
N MET A 1 20.50 24.44 -23.38
CA MET A 1 20.53 22.96 -23.42
C MET A 1 19.11 22.54 -23.12
N GLU A 2 18.34 22.28 -24.17
CA GLU A 2 16.91 21.93 -24.08
C GLU A 2 16.77 20.57 -23.39
N MET A 3 15.97 20.52 -22.33
CA MET A 3 15.53 19.28 -21.70
C MET A 3 14.53 18.60 -22.64
N ASP A 4 14.89 17.42 -23.11
CA ASP A 4 14.05 16.50 -23.87
C ASP A 4 12.79 16.14 -23.08
N SER A 5 11.62 16.47 -23.63
CA SER A 5 10.30 16.34 -23.03
C SER A 5 9.57 15.06 -23.49
N SER A 6 10.29 13.95 -23.68
CA SER A 6 9.74 12.75 -24.31
C SER A 6 9.71 11.45 -23.50
N SER A 7 9.72 11.48 -22.15
CA SER A 7 9.35 10.27 -21.40
C SER A 7 7.83 10.05 -21.45
N LYS A 8 7.36 9.36 -22.49
CA LYS A 8 6.04 8.72 -22.44
C LYS A 8 6.02 7.80 -21.22
N ALA A 9 5.19 8.10 -20.22
CA ALA A 9 4.94 7.19 -19.11
C ALA A 9 4.60 5.80 -19.68
N ALA A 10 5.42 4.80 -19.37
CA ALA A 10 5.20 3.44 -19.81
C ALA A 10 3.85 2.97 -19.27
N ALA A 11 2.98 2.46 -20.14
CA ALA A 11 1.69 1.93 -19.72
C ALA A 11 1.91 0.77 -18.75
N LEU A 12 1.22 0.79 -17.62
CA LEU A 12 1.36 -0.23 -16.59
C LEU A 12 0.87 -1.59 -17.10
N GLU A 13 1.70 -2.63 -16.97
CA GLU A 13 1.37 -3.96 -17.50
C GLU A 13 0.37 -4.69 -16.58
N LEU A 14 -0.74 -5.18 -17.16
CA LEU A 14 -1.73 -6.02 -16.48
C LEU A 14 -1.48 -7.49 -16.82
N PHE A 15 -1.34 -8.33 -15.80
CA PHE A 15 -1.21 -9.78 -15.95
C PHE A 15 -2.41 -10.53 -15.37
N ASP A 16 -3.09 -11.27 -16.24
CA ASP A 16 -4.14 -12.22 -15.88
C ASP A 16 -3.57 -13.57 -15.47
N VAL A 17 -3.89 -14.02 -14.26
CA VAL A 17 -3.39 -15.28 -13.71
C VAL A 17 -4.51 -16.09 -13.04
N GLY A 18 -4.42 -17.41 -13.13
CA GLY A 18 -5.34 -18.35 -12.48
C GLY A 18 -6.56 -18.80 -13.32
N PRO A 19 -7.42 -19.65 -12.74
CA PRO A 19 -7.40 -20.09 -11.33
C PRO A 19 -6.17 -20.93 -10.99
N CYS A 20 -5.54 -20.65 -9.85
CA CYS A 20 -4.45 -21.46 -9.31
C CYS A 20 -4.96 -22.13 -8.04
N GLU A 21 -4.95 -23.46 -7.99
CA GLU A 21 -5.34 -24.22 -6.80
C GLU A 21 -4.32 -24.04 -5.66
N GLU A 22 -3.03 -23.99 -6.02
CA GLU A 22 -1.92 -23.83 -5.08
C GLU A 22 -1.46 -22.36 -5.01
N PRO A 23 -1.40 -21.74 -3.81
CA PRO A 23 -0.90 -20.37 -3.64
C PRO A 23 0.53 -20.18 -4.16
N PHE A 24 1.39 -21.18 -3.95
CA PHE A 24 2.75 -21.20 -4.51
C PHE A 24 2.74 -21.01 -6.03
N ARG A 25 1.81 -21.65 -6.73
CA ARG A 25 1.72 -21.59 -8.20
C ARG A 25 1.35 -20.20 -8.68
N LEU A 26 0.47 -19.50 -7.96
CA LEU A 26 0.13 -18.10 -8.27
C LEU A 26 1.39 -17.23 -8.21
N GLY A 27 2.12 -17.31 -7.08
CA GLY A 27 3.38 -16.59 -6.89
C GLY A 27 4.41 -16.93 -7.97
N TYR A 28 4.60 -18.22 -8.28
CA TYR A 28 5.52 -18.69 -9.30
C TYR A 28 5.21 -18.11 -10.69
N LEU A 29 3.94 -18.07 -11.08
CA LEU A 29 3.54 -17.53 -12.39
C LEU A 29 3.76 -16.02 -12.47
N VAL A 30 3.44 -15.27 -11.40
CA VAL A 30 3.71 -13.83 -11.31
C VAL A 30 5.21 -13.57 -11.35
N GLY A 31 5.99 -14.27 -10.52
CA GLY A 31 7.44 -14.19 -10.48
C GLY A 31 8.09 -14.48 -11.82
N ARG A 32 7.62 -15.52 -12.53
CA ARG A 32 8.12 -15.87 -13.86
C ARG A 32 7.78 -14.84 -14.91
N LYS A 33 6.55 -14.32 -14.90
CA LYS A 33 6.06 -13.31 -15.85
C LYS A 33 6.87 -12.02 -15.74
N PHE A 34 7.12 -11.56 -14.51
CA PHE A 34 7.80 -10.29 -14.24
C PHE A 34 9.27 -10.47 -13.81
N SER A 35 9.88 -11.62 -14.09
CA SER A 35 11.22 -12.00 -13.62
C SER A 35 12.27 -10.92 -13.88
N SER A 36 12.34 -10.39 -15.11
CA SER A 36 13.27 -9.31 -15.47
C SER A 36 13.06 -8.05 -14.65
N MET A 37 11.81 -7.68 -14.36
CA MET A 37 11.48 -6.47 -13.60
C MET A 37 11.82 -6.68 -12.11
N ILE A 38 11.48 -7.84 -11.56
CA ILE A 38 11.78 -8.20 -10.16
C ILE A 38 13.29 -8.27 -9.93
N GLN A 39 14.05 -8.91 -10.83
CA GLN A 39 15.51 -8.95 -10.78
C GLN A 39 16.12 -7.55 -10.90
N SER A 40 15.61 -6.73 -11.82
CA SER A 40 16.08 -5.35 -12.00
C SER A 40 15.86 -4.51 -10.74
N ARG A 41 14.67 -4.56 -10.13
CA ARG A 41 14.39 -3.87 -8.87
C ARG A 41 15.30 -4.38 -7.77
N ALA A 42 15.40 -5.70 -7.58
CA ALA A 42 16.23 -6.28 -6.54
C ALA A 42 17.71 -5.88 -6.65
N ALA A 43 18.21 -5.62 -7.86
CA ALA A 43 19.57 -5.13 -8.09
C ALA A 43 19.74 -3.62 -7.90
N ALA A 44 18.71 -2.82 -8.23
CA ALA A 44 18.77 -1.36 -8.24
C ALA A 44 18.30 -0.70 -6.92
N ASP A 45 17.48 -1.39 -6.13
CA ASP A 45 16.89 -0.86 -4.89
C ASP A 45 17.99 -0.61 -3.84
N LEU A 46 18.30 0.67 -3.62
CA LEU A 46 19.38 1.10 -2.71
C LEU A 46 19.05 0.80 -1.25
N VAL A 47 17.78 0.83 -0.86
CA VAL A 47 17.36 0.47 0.50
C VAL A 47 17.60 -1.01 0.73
N LEU A 48 17.23 -1.86 -0.22
CA LEU A 48 17.54 -3.29 -0.18
C LEU A 48 19.05 -3.54 -0.13
N GLN A 49 19.82 -2.93 -1.03
CA GLN A 49 21.25 -3.21 -1.21
C GLN A 49 22.14 -2.63 -0.10
N ARG A 50 21.85 -1.42 0.38
CA ARG A 50 22.70 -0.68 1.31
C ARG A 50 22.25 -0.76 2.76
N GLN A 51 20.98 -1.04 3.03
CA GLN A 51 20.44 -1.07 4.39
C GLN A 51 19.98 -2.47 4.80
N LEU A 52 18.96 -3.02 4.11
CA LEU A 52 18.32 -4.27 4.51
C LEU A 52 19.25 -5.48 4.40
N LEU A 53 19.96 -5.65 3.28
CA LEU A 53 20.87 -6.78 3.08
C LEU A 53 22.09 -6.75 4.02
N PRO A 54 22.77 -5.60 4.23
CA PRO A 54 23.82 -5.50 5.24
C PRO A 54 23.30 -5.79 6.66
N PHE A 55 22.16 -5.22 7.05
CA PHE A 55 21.56 -5.47 8.35
C PHE A 55 21.20 -6.94 8.54
N ALA A 56 20.60 -7.60 7.55
CA ALA A 56 20.23 -9.01 7.59
C ALA A 56 21.41 -9.98 7.79
N ARG A 57 22.65 -9.54 7.56
CA ARG A 57 23.87 -10.32 7.80
C ARG A 57 24.42 -10.16 9.22
N THR A 58 23.86 -9.26 10.00
CA THR A 58 24.30 -9.00 11.38
C THR A 58 23.67 -10.01 12.35
N PRO A 59 24.38 -10.42 13.43
CA PRO A 59 23.80 -11.27 14.47
C PRO A 59 22.57 -10.67 15.16
N GLN A 60 22.46 -9.34 15.19
CA GLN A 60 21.35 -8.62 15.79
C GLN A 60 20.06 -8.76 14.98
N ALA A 61 20.16 -8.88 13.65
CA ALA A 61 19.00 -9.01 12.77
C ALA A 61 18.40 -10.42 12.76
N GLU A 62 19.19 -11.46 13.03
CA GLU A 62 18.75 -12.86 12.99
C GLU A 62 17.48 -13.13 13.83
N PRO A 63 17.43 -12.78 15.14
CA PRO A 63 16.22 -12.99 15.94
C PRO A 63 15.01 -12.20 15.41
N LEU A 64 15.21 -10.99 14.90
CA LEU A 64 14.14 -10.16 14.35
C LEU A 64 13.56 -10.78 13.07
N ILE A 65 14.41 -11.12 12.10
CA ILE A 65 14.01 -11.73 10.83
C ILE A 65 13.32 -13.07 11.10
N GLN A 66 13.87 -13.88 12.00
CA GLN A 66 13.27 -15.16 12.38
C GLN A 66 11.88 -14.98 13.01
N ALA A 67 11.73 -14.01 13.92
CA ALA A 67 10.44 -13.72 14.56
C ALA A 67 9.40 -13.26 13.53
N ILE A 68 9.74 -12.31 12.64
CA ILE A 68 8.87 -11.83 11.56
C ILE A 68 8.47 -12.99 10.65
N CYS A 69 9.43 -13.77 10.16
CA CYS A 69 9.15 -14.89 9.26
C CYS A 69 8.26 -15.95 9.92
N SER A 70 8.53 -16.29 11.19
CA SER A 70 7.77 -17.30 11.93
C SER A 70 6.32 -16.87 12.14
N ALA A 71 6.11 -15.65 12.64
CA ALA A 71 4.77 -15.11 12.92
C ALA A 71 3.92 -15.02 11.65
N ASN A 72 4.50 -14.51 10.56
CA ASN A 72 3.79 -14.32 9.30
C ASN A 72 3.51 -15.65 8.59
N ARG A 73 4.45 -16.61 8.62
CA ARG A 73 4.22 -17.96 8.09
C ARG A 73 3.12 -18.69 8.86
N GLN A 74 3.10 -18.56 10.19
CA GLN A 74 2.08 -19.20 11.01
C GLN A 74 0.68 -18.59 10.78
N ARG A 75 0.59 -17.26 10.65
CA ARG A 75 -0.69 -16.56 10.47
C ARG A 75 -1.23 -16.68 9.05
N PHE A 76 -0.35 -16.66 8.04
CA PHE A 76 -0.71 -16.62 6.62
C PHE A 76 0.10 -17.64 5.80
N PRO A 77 -0.10 -18.96 6.03
CA PRO A 77 0.67 -19.99 5.33
C PRO A 77 0.49 -19.95 3.81
N ALA A 78 -0.72 -19.70 3.31
CA ALA A 78 -0.99 -19.60 1.87
C ALA A 78 -0.25 -18.43 1.20
N HIS A 79 -0.33 -17.23 1.78
CA HIS A 79 0.38 -16.05 1.26
C HIS A 79 1.90 -16.18 1.41
N TRP A 80 2.37 -16.91 2.43
CA TRP A 80 3.77 -17.26 2.57
C TRP A 80 4.25 -18.15 1.41
N GLU A 81 3.47 -19.15 1.00
CA GLU A 81 3.77 -19.96 -0.17
C GLU A 81 3.76 -19.13 -1.47
N GLU A 82 2.84 -18.16 -1.62
CA GLU A 82 2.83 -17.22 -2.75
C GLU A 82 4.13 -16.38 -2.82
N LEU A 83 4.66 -15.93 -1.67
CA LEU A 83 5.96 -15.25 -1.59
C LEU A 83 7.11 -16.16 -2.07
N LEU A 84 7.14 -17.41 -1.61
CA LEU A 84 8.16 -18.38 -2.01
C LEU A 84 8.08 -18.69 -3.50
N GLY A 85 6.87 -18.84 -4.03
CA GLY A 85 6.62 -19.01 -5.46
C GLY A 85 7.16 -17.82 -6.25
N THR A 86 6.91 -16.59 -5.79
CA THR A 86 7.41 -15.37 -6.45
C THR A 86 8.94 -15.34 -6.52
N ALA A 87 9.62 -15.72 -5.43
CA ALA A 87 11.07 -15.85 -5.40
C ALA A 87 11.58 -16.89 -6.42
N GLU A 88 10.98 -18.09 -6.43
CA GLU A 88 11.39 -19.15 -7.36
C GLU A 88 11.12 -18.77 -8.82
N GLY A 89 9.93 -18.23 -9.11
CA GLY A 89 9.55 -17.83 -10.47
C GLY A 89 10.41 -16.70 -11.02
N SER A 90 10.79 -15.75 -10.17
CA SER A 90 11.65 -14.63 -10.55
C SER A 90 13.14 -14.96 -10.57
N GLY A 91 13.56 -16.05 -9.92
CA GLY A 91 14.98 -16.40 -9.74
C GLY A 91 15.73 -15.48 -8.76
N VAL A 92 15.02 -14.63 -8.02
CA VAL A 92 15.60 -13.77 -6.98
C VAL A 92 15.70 -14.56 -5.66
N PRO A 93 16.80 -14.42 -4.88
CA PRO A 93 16.92 -15.13 -3.61
C PRO A 93 15.74 -14.86 -2.67
N VAL A 94 15.23 -15.92 -2.03
CA VAL A 94 14.07 -15.85 -1.11
C VAL A 94 14.25 -14.76 -0.04
N LEU A 95 15.47 -14.62 0.50
CA LEU A 95 15.77 -13.58 1.49
C LEU A 95 15.51 -12.17 0.94
N HIS A 96 15.84 -11.89 -0.32
CA HIS A 96 15.64 -10.55 -0.90
C HIS A 96 14.14 -10.24 -1.03
N ILE A 97 13.34 -11.22 -1.48
CA ILE A 97 11.88 -11.10 -1.57
C ILE A 97 11.27 -10.89 -0.18
N ILE A 98 11.72 -11.63 0.84
CA ILE A 98 11.30 -11.43 2.23
C ILE A 98 11.63 -10.00 2.68
N LEU A 99 12.87 -9.54 2.50
CA LEU A 99 13.28 -8.19 2.91
C LEU A 99 12.48 -7.09 2.21
N LEU A 100 12.17 -7.24 0.92
CA LEU A 100 11.32 -6.29 0.19
C LEU A 100 9.90 -6.22 0.77
N ASN A 101 9.31 -7.35 1.15
CA ASN A 101 7.95 -7.41 1.71
C ASN A 101 7.85 -6.98 3.17
N PHE A 102 8.95 -7.02 3.91
CA PHE A 102 9.02 -6.61 5.32
C PHE A 102 9.86 -5.35 5.52
N ARG A 103 10.11 -4.57 4.46
CA ARG A 103 10.98 -3.39 4.52
C ARG A 103 10.53 -2.42 5.61
N LYS A 104 9.23 -2.11 5.69
CA LYS A 104 8.67 -1.14 6.64
C LYS A 104 8.71 -1.68 8.08
N GLU A 105 8.71 -3.00 8.25
CA GLU A 105 8.80 -3.69 9.54
C GLU A 105 10.25 -3.85 10.04
N ILE A 106 11.24 -3.82 9.14
CA ILE A 106 12.65 -4.02 9.47
C ILE A 106 13.41 -2.69 9.59
N LEU A 107 13.15 -1.74 8.69
CA LEU A 107 13.84 -0.43 8.67
C LEU A 107 13.88 0.29 10.01
N PRO A 108 12.80 0.32 10.83
CA PRO A 108 12.83 0.98 12.14
C PRO A 108 13.89 0.44 13.12
N PHE A 109 14.34 -0.81 12.92
CA PHE A 109 15.32 -1.47 13.78
C PHE A 109 16.76 -1.33 13.28
N ILE A 110 16.99 -0.73 12.11
CA ILE A 110 18.34 -0.49 11.61
C ILE A 110 18.93 0.73 12.33
N PRO A 111 20.07 0.61 13.02
CA PRO A 111 20.71 1.75 13.66
C PRO A 111 21.07 2.81 12.61
N LYS A 112 20.57 4.04 12.76
CA LYS A 112 21.07 5.18 11.98
C LYS A 112 22.44 5.56 12.55
N GLU A 113 23.49 5.58 11.73
CA GLU A 113 24.80 6.07 12.18
C GLU A 113 24.65 7.53 12.66
N GLU A 114 25.25 7.87 13.81
CA GLU A 114 25.31 9.23 14.34
C GLU A 114 26.18 10.11 13.42
N THR A 115 25.61 10.61 12.33
CA THR A 115 26.24 11.67 11.55
C THR A 115 26.07 13.01 12.28
N THR A 116 27.19 13.71 12.39
CA THR A 116 27.44 15.00 13.05
C THR A 116 26.31 16.04 12.87
N PRO A 117 25.99 16.89 13.89
CA PRO A 117 24.84 17.82 13.90
C PRO A 117 24.93 19.03 12.93
N GLN A 118 25.55 18.88 11.76
CA GLN A 118 25.67 19.92 10.74
C GLN A 118 25.15 19.49 9.35
N LYS A 119 24.50 18.33 9.25
CA LYS A 119 23.88 17.84 8.01
C LYS A 119 22.34 17.82 8.04
N GLU A 120 21.71 18.56 8.95
CA GLU A 120 20.24 18.71 9.00
C GLU A 120 19.65 19.52 7.83
N ALA A 121 20.48 20.05 6.93
CA ALA A 121 20.04 20.78 5.72
C ALA A 121 20.42 20.09 4.39
N ALA A 122 20.99 18.89 4.46
CA ALA A 122 21.27 18.02 3.31
C ALA A 122 21.07 16.57 3.76
N ALA A 123 19.85 16.29 4.24
CA ALA A 123 19.35 14.93 4.35
C ALA A 123 19.53 14.27 2.98
N ASP A 124 20.20 13.12 2.94
CA ASP A 124 20.32 12.33 1.72
C ASP A 124 18.90 12.13 1.14
N ASP A 125 18.72 12.48 -0.13
CA ASP A 125 17.47 12.36 -0.94
C ASP A 125 16.89 10.93 -1.02
N ASP A 126 17.46 9.97 -0.29
CA ASP A 126 17.06 8.56 -0.23
C ASP A 126 16.31 8.18 1.08
N ASP A 127 16.12 9.12 2.03
CA ASP A 127 15.35 8.91 3.26
C ASP A 127 13.82 9.00 2.97
N ASP A 128 13.28 7.89 2.43
CA ASP A 128 11.96 7.27 2.62
C ASP A 128 10.71 8.11 3.04
N ASP A 129 10.51 9.34 2.54
CA ASP A 129 9.19 10.02 2.61
C ASP A 129 8.29 9.57 1.43
N ASP A 130 7.77 8.33 1.52
CA ASP A 130 6.63 7.87 0.70
C ASP A 130 5.36 8.60 1.16
N ASP A 131 5.20 9.88 0.77
CA ASP A 131 4.14 10.80 1.18
C ASP A 131 2.80 10.53 0.44
N CYS A 132 2.30 9.29 0.46
CA CYS A 132 1.01 8.93 -0.13
C CYS A 132 -0.13 9.77 0.46
N SER A 133 -1.14 10.07 -0.36
CA SER A 133 -2.33 10.77 0.11
C SER A 133 -3.60 10.17 -0.49
N ASP A 134 -4.68 10.28 0.26
CA ASP A 134 -6.00 9.83 -0.14
C ASP A 134 -7.01 10.96 -0.07
N VAL A 135 -7.90 10.98 -1.06
CA VAL A 135 -9.13 11.77 -1.01
C VAL A 135 -10.31 10.83 -1.17
N LEU A 136 -11.16 10.83 -0.16
CA LEU A 136 -12.36 10.01 -0.08
C LEU A 136 -13.59 10.91 -0.20
N VAL A 137 -14.48 10.59 -1.13
CA VAL A 137 -15.70 11.34 -1.39
C VAL A 137 -16.89 10.39 -1.39
N VAL A 138 -17.83 10.62 -0.48
CA VAL A 138 -19.09 9.88 -0.41
C VAL A 138 -20.25 10.85 -0.60
N ASN A 139 -21.20 10.50 -1.47
CA ASN A 139 -22.49 11.16 -1.59
C ASN A 139 -23.60 10.16 -1.93
N ASP A 140 -24.83 10.66 -2.06
CA ASP A 140 -26.02 9.83 -2.28
C ASP A 140 -26.02 9.08 -3.63
N SER A 141 -25.04 9.32 -4.51
CA SER A 141 -24.90 8.71 -5.83
C SER A 141 -23.55 8.00 -6.07
N MET A 142 -22.52 8.29 -5.28
CA MET A 142 -21.16 7.75 -5.47
C MET A 142 -20.40 7.60 -4.15
N ALA A 143 -19.54 6.60 -4.07
CA ALA A 143 -18.42 6.53 -3.13
C ALA A 143 -17.15 6.43 -3.99
N ILE A 144 -16.16 7.30 -3.78
CA ILE A 144 -14.92 7.35 -4.57
C ILE A 144 -13.75 7.46 -3.61
N ALA A 145 -12.72 6.65 -3.83
CA ALA A 145 -11.40 6.82 -3.25
C ALA A 145 -10.39 7.13 -4.37
N ALA A 146 -9.62 8.18 -4.18
CA ALA A 146 -8.51 8.55 -5.05
C ALA A 146 -7.22 8.55 -4.22
N HIS A 147 -6.19 7.91 -4.75
CA HIS A 147 -4.92 7.66 -4.07
C HIS A 147 -3.77 8.07 -4.97
N ASN A 148 -2.87 8.94 -4.49
CA ASN A 148 -1.54 9.07 -5.08
C ASN A 148 -0.60 8.10 -4.38
N GLU A 149 0.07 7.29 -5.19
CA GLU A 149 1.20 6.50 -4.72
C GLU A 149 2.47 7.30 -4.99
N ASP A 150 3.09 7.78 -3.91
CA ASP A 150 4.42 8.37 -3.93
C ASP A 150 5.39 7.30 -3.44
N ALA A 151 6.34 6.97 -4.30
CA ALA A 151 7.19 5.80 -4.14
C ALA A 151 8.64 6.14 -4.45
N ASN A 152 9.57 5.51 -3.73
CA ASN A 152 11.01 5.61 -3.99
C ASN A 152 11.34 5.47 -5.50
N THR A 153 12.34 6.22 -6.00
CA THR A 153 12.80 6.16 -7.40
C THR A 153 13.11 4.74 -7.89
N ALA A 154 13.49 3.83 -6.99
CA ALA A 154 13.67 2.41 -7.27
C ALA A 154 12.39 1.67 -7.72
N LEU A 155 11.22 2.30 -7.65
CA LEU A 155 9.94 1.76 -8.09
C LEU A 155 9.53 2.30 -9.47
N LEU A 156 10.23 3.31 -10.00
CA LEU A 156 9.98 3.83 -11.35
C LEU A 156 10.25 2.76 -12.42
N GLY A 157 9.19 2.24 -13.01
CA GLY A 157 9.27 1.16 -14.00
C GLY A 157 9.32 -0.25 -13.38
N HIS A 158 9.16 -0.37 -12.07
CA HIS A 158 9.15 -1.64 -11.34
C HIS A 158 7.78 -1.96 -10.72
N THR A 159 6.70 -1.56 -11.40
CA THR A 159 5.33 -1.74 -10.93
C THR A 159 4.45 -2.38 -12.00
N TYR A 160 3.49 -3.20 -11.56
CA TYR A 160 2.55 -3.91 -12.43
C TYR A 160 1.20 -4.16 -11.75
N LEU A 161 0.20 -4.51 -12.55
CA LEU A 161 -1.10 -4.98 -12.05
C LEU A 161 -1.21 -6.49 -12.20
N VAL A 162 -1.67 -7.15 -11.14
CA VAL A 162 -2.03 -8.57 -11.17
C VAL A 162 -3.55 -8.67 -11.07
N ARG A 163 -4.17 -9.35 -12.04
CA ARG A 163 -5.56 -9.80 -11.93
C ARG A 163 -5.58 -11.31 -11.76
N ALA A 164 -5.85 -11.77 -10.53
CA ALA A 164 -5.86 -13.18 -10.21
C ALA A 164 -7.30 -13.71 -10.07
N ARG A 165 -7.54 -14.91 -10.61
CA ARG A 165 -8.74 -15.71 -10.33
C ARG A 165 -8.43 -16.71 -9.22
N LEU A 166 -9.30 -16.77 -8.21
CA LEU A 166 -9.22 -17.67 -7.07
C LEU A 166 -10.03 -18.95 -7.33
N PRO A 167 -9.71 -20.08 -6.66
CA PRO A 167 -10.44 -21.34 -6.83
C PRO A 167 -11.94 -21.26 -6.49
N ASN A 168 -12.31 -20.38 -5.57
CA ASN A 168 -13.71 -20.14 -5.17
C ASN A 168 -14.52 -19.34 -6.23
N GLY A 169 -13.90 -18.99 -7.37
CA GLY A 169 -14.53 -18.22 -8.44
C GLY A 169 -14.45 -16.71 -8.26
N ALA A 170 -13.98 -16.22 -7.11
CA ALA A 170 -13.68 -14.81 -6.92
C ALA A 170 -12.43 -14.40 -7.71
N SER A 171 -12.25 -13.11 -7.90
CA SER A 171 -11.05 -12.54 -8.51
C SER A 171 -10.69 -11.24 -7.83
N PHE A 172 -9.41 -10.90 -7.87
CA PHE A 172 -8.93 -9.59 -7.43
C PHE A 172 -8.05 -8.97 -8.50
N THR A 173 -7.96 -7.65 -8.49
CA THR A 173 -6.97 -6.87 -9.24
C THR A 173 -6.23 -5.97 -8.28
N ALA A 174 -4.90 -6.02 -8.30
CA ALA A 174 -4.08 -5.30 -7.35
C ALA A 174 -2.84 -4.70 -7.99
N TYR A 175 -2.52 -3.49 -7.57
CA TYR A 175 -1.26 -2.83 -7.90
C TYR A 175 -0.14 -3.44 -7.05
N THR A 176 0.98 -3.72 -7.71
CA THR A 176 2.03 -4.55 -7.13
C THR A 176 3.39 -3.98 -7.48
N TYR A 177 4.22 -3.79 -6.46
CA TYR A 177 5.64 -3.54 -6.62
C TYR A 177 6.37 -4.81 -6.95
N ALA A 178 7.34 -4.74 -7.86
CA ALA A 178 8.03 -5.94 -8.35
C ALA A 178 8.70 -6.70 -7.20
N GLY A 179 8.28 -7.94 -6.96
CA GLY A 179 8.82 -8.78 -5.90
C GLY A 179 8.09 -8.67 -4.56
N GLU A 180 7.05 -7.83 -4.47
CA GLU A 180 6.11 -7.80 -3.35
C GLU A 180 4.86 -8.63 -3.66
N LEU A 181 4.15 -9.03 -2.60
CA LEU A 181 2.81 -9.59 -2.75
C LEU A 181 1.85 -8.58 -3.38
N PRO A 182 0.84 -9.05 -4.13
CA PRO A 182 -0.18 -8.18 -4.66
C PRO A 182 -0.84 -7.32 -3.56
N SER A 183 -0.95 -6.02 -3.84
CA SER A 183 -1.50 -4.97 -2.96
C SER A 183 -0.55 -4.32 -1.95
N CYS A 184 0.56 -3.77 -2.44
CA CYS A 184 1.42 -2.85 -1.67
C CYS A 184 0.85 -1.42 -1.54
N ALA A 185 -0.15 -1.07 -2.37
CA ALA A 185 -0.74 0.26 -2.49
C ALA A 185 -2.28 0.21 -2.47
N PHE A 186 -2.86 -0.36 -3.53
CA PHE A 186 -4.31 -0.48 -3.69
C PHE A 186 -4.69 -1.78 -4.40
N GLY A 187 -5.93 -2.19 -4.20
CA GLY A 187 -6.55 -3.25 -4.97
C GLY A 187 -8.05 -3.34 -4.72
N PHE A 188 -8.69 -4.19 -5.52
CA PHE A 188 -10.13 -4.41 -5.47
C PHE A 188 -10.45 -5.86 -5.86
N ASN A 189 -11.59 -6.35 -5.41
CA ASN A 189 -12.01 -7.71 -5.71
C ASN A 189 -13.44 -7.77 -6.28
N SER A 190 -13.82 -8.96 -6.72
CA SER A 190 -15.16 -9.27 -7.23
C SER A 190 -16.16 -9.62 -6.13
N ASN A 191 -15.72 -9.61 -4.87
CA ASN A 191 -16.56 -9.97 -3.73
C ASN A 191 -17.31 -8.73 -3.24
N GLY A 192 -18.52 -8.65 -3.74
CA GLY A 192 -19.54 -7.66 -3.44
C GLY A 192 -20.38 -7.54 -4.70
N ILE A 193 -21.67 -7.78 -4.54
CA ILE A 193 -22.48 -8.22 -5.67
C ILE A 193 -22.81 -7.00 -6.55
N VAL A 194 -22.13 -6.85 -7.69
CA VAL A 194 -22.63 -6.04 -8.82
C VAL A 194 -23.18 -6.98 -9.91
N ARG A 195 -24.52 -7.07 -9.96
CA ARG A 195 -25.24 -7.16 -11.22
C ARG A 195 -25.64 -5.73 -11.61
N SER A 196 -25.14 -5.26 -12.76
CA SER A 196 -25.49 -4.03 -13.48
C SER A 196 -25.10 -2.66 -12.87
N THR A 197 -24.22 -1.94 -13.60
CA THR A 197 -24.16 -0.48 -13.74
C THR A 197 -24.00 0.39 -12.48
N THR A 198 -22.94 0.16 -11.69
CA THR A 198 -22.42 1.16 -10.75
C THR A 198 -20.96 1.47 -11.10
N PHE A 199 -20.67 2.73 -11.43
CA PHE A 199 -19.33 3.20 -11.80
C PHE A 199 -18.58 3.65 -10.55
N LEU A 200 -17.55 2.91 -10.13
CA LEU A 200 -16.49 3.42 -9.25
C LEU A 200 -15.28 3.75 -10.11
N SER A 201 -14.70 4.93 -9.91
CA SER A 201 -13.43 5.32 -10.52
C SER A 201 -12.37 5.41 -9.42
N LEU A 202 -11.60 4.33 -9.20
CA LEU A 202 -10.29 4.47 -8.56
C LEU A 202 -9.39 5.16 -9.58
N LEU A 203 -8.94 6.36 -9.27
CA LEU A 203 -7.92 7.04 -10.07
C LEU A 203 -6.63 7.08 -9.24
N CYS A 204 -5.68 6.25 -9.64
CA CYS A 204 -4.28 6.38 -9.24
C CYS A 204 -3.60 7.37 -10.19
N MET A 205 -3.31 8.58 -9.72
CA MET A 205 -2.73 9.64 -10.56
C MET A 205 -1.28 9.38 -10.97
N SER A 206 -0.51 8.68 -10.14
CA SER A 206 0.91 8.39 -10.40
C SER A 206 1.08 7.46 -11.61
N CYS A 207 0.14 6.52 -11.82
CA CYS A 207 0.35 5.43 -12.77
C CYS A 207 -0.51 5.46 -14.01
N CYS A 208 -1.62 6.19 -14.06
CA CYS A 208 -2.53 6.10 -15.20
C CYS A 208 -3.42 7.34 -15.34
N GLY A 209 -3.22 8.08 -16.42
CA GLY A 209 -4.31 8.87 -17.05
C GLY A 209 -5.46 8.01 -17.60
N HIS A 210 -5.60 6.76 -17.15
CA HIS A 210 -6.62 5.79 -17.56
C HIS A 210 -7.64 5.60 -16.42
N LYS A 211 -8.92 5.81 -16.74
CA LYS A 211 -10.04 5.38 -15.90
C LYS A 211 -10.13 3.84 -15.96
N MET A 212 -9.84 3.15 -14.87
CA MET A 212 -10.14 1.73 -14.76
C MET A 212 -11.65 1.57 -14.53
N THR A 213 -12.35 1.03 -15.53
CA THR A 213 -13.80 0.77 -15.49
C THR A 213 -14.00 -0.74 -15.45
N THR A 214 -14.19 -1.31 -14.26
CA THR A 214 -14.57 -2.72 -14.10
C THR A 214 -15.71 -2.85 -13.10
N ASN A 215 -16.42 -3.99 -13.11
CA ASN A 215 -17.47 -4.29 -12.14
C ASN A 215 -16.81 -4.54 -10.78
N MET A 216 -16.60 -3.48 -10.01
CA MET A 216 -15.96 -3.49 -8.70
C MET A 216 -17.00 -3.39 -7.60
N SER A 217 -16.67 -3.96 -6.44
CA SER A 217 -17.57 -3.96 -5.30
C SER A 217 -16.92 -3.55 -3.99
N GLN A 218 -15.68 -3.97 -3.77
CA GLN A 218 -14.84 -3.49 -2.68
C GLN A 218 -13.47 -3.07 -3.22
N ALA A 219 -12.97 -1.95 -2.72
CA ALA A 219 -11.64 -1.44 -3.02
C ALA A 219 -11.00 -0.89 -1.74
N PHE A 220 -9.66 -0.86 -1.71
CA PHE A 220 -8.95 -0.18 -0.64
C PHE A 220 -7.67 0.50 -1.10
N THR A 221 -7.24 1.46 -0.30
CA THR A 221 -5.97 2.19 -0.42
C THR A 221 -5.27 2.20 0.94
N LEU A 222 -3.94 2.37 0.96
CA LEU A 222 -3.13 2.21 2.16
C LEU A 222 -2.10 3.34 2.28
N ASN A 223 -2.05 3.98 3.45
CA ASN A 223 -0.95 4.87 3.82
C ASN A 223 -0.16 4.27 4.99
N SER A 224 1.16 4.43 4.95
CA SER A 224 2.00 4.12 6.11
C SER A 224 1.90 5.28 7.12
N VAL A 225 1.65 4.96 8.38
CA VAL A 225 1.60 5.94 9.48
C VAL A 225 2.68 5.58 10.50
N PRO A 226 3.91 6.11 10.36
CA PRO A 226 5.08 5.59 11.08
C PRO A 226 5.01 5.91 12.58
N PRO A 227 4.80 4.90 13.45
CA PRO A 227 4.85 5.11 14.89
C PRO A 227 6.31 5.28 15.35
N ARG A 228 6.54 5.82 16.55
CA ARG A 228 7.87 5.80 17.17
C ARG A 228 8.32 4.37 17.45
N LEU A 229 9.64 4.15 17.57
CA LEU A 229 10.22 2.83 17.74
C LEU A 229 9.67 2.09 18.98
N GLU A 230 9.37 2.80 20.07
CA GLU A 230 8.82 2.25 21.32
C GLU A 230 7.39 1.69 21.15
N GLU A 231 6.73 2.07 20.06
CA GLU A 231 5.37 1.67 19.72
C GLU A 231 5.32 0.47 18.76
N ILE A 232 6.47 0.01 18.26
CA ILE A 232 6.61 -1.10 17.32
C ILE A 232 6.88 -2.41 18.06
N ILE A 233 6.29 -3.52 17.59
CA ILE A 233 6.64 -4.87 18.09
C ILE A 233 7.54 -5.57 17.08
N ALA A 234 8.71 -6.02 17.54
CA ALA A 234 9.56 -6.93 16.78
C ALA A 234 8.82 -8.25 16.52
N GLY A 235 8.64 -8.62 15.24
CA GLY A 235 7.96 -9.87 14.87
C GLY A 235 6.43 -9.80 14.79
N GLY A 236 5.83 -8.61 14.72
CA GLY A 236 4.42 -8.48 14.37
C GLY A 236 4.12 -8.91 12.92
N ILE A 237 2.84 -8.88 12.56
CA ILE A 237 2.37 -9.23 11.23
C ILE A 237 2.69 -8.10 10.24
N GLY A 238 3.26 -8.45 9.07
CA GLY A 238 3.64 -7.48 8.05
C GLY A 238 2.46 -6.99 7.23
N ARG A 239 2.51 -5.72 6.84
CA ARG A 239 1.44 -5.01 6.12
C ARG A 239 1.05 -5.70 4.81
N ASN A 240 2.04 -6.17 4.05
CA ASN A 240 1.84 -6.73 2.72
C ASN A 240 1.05 -8.05 2.77
N LEU A 241 1.13 -8.76 3.90
CA LEU A 241 0.38 -9.99 4.12
C LEU A 241 -1.08 -9.68 4.47
N ILE A 242 -1.31 -8.66 5.31
CA ILE A 242 -2.66 -8.20 5.67
C ILE A 242 -3.36 -7.62 4.45
N SER A 243 -2.68 -6.75 3.68
CA SER A 243 -3.25 -6.17 2.47
C SER A 243 -3.52 -7.21 1.38
N ARG A 244 -2.65 -8.21 1.24
CA ARG A 244 -2.92 -9.33 0.33
C ARG A 244 -4.15 -10.12 0.75
N ASP A 245 -4.31 -10.38 2.05
CA ASP A 245 -5.47 -11.09 2.61
C ASP A 245 -6.78 -10.30 2.43
N LEU A 246 -6.72 -8.96 2.52
CA LEU A 246 -7.86 -8.07 2.26
C LEU A 246 -8.43 -8.20 0.85
N LEU A 247 -7.62 -8.54 -0.15
CA LEU A 247 -8.11 -8.77 -1.52
C LEU A 247 -9.06 -9.97 -1.60
N GLU A 248 -9.13 -10.81 -0.59
CA GLU A 248 -10.04 -11.96 -0.52
C GLU A 248 -11.24 -11.72 0.40
N ALA A 249 -11.35 -10.53 0.99
CA ALA A 249 -12.45 -10.16 1.86
C ALA A 249 -13.80 -10.21 1.13
N THR A 250 -14.84 -10.61 1.85
CA THR A 250 -16.19 -10.87 1.30
C THR A 250 -17.21 -9.79 1.62
N SER A 251 -16.94 -8.98 2.63
CA SER A 251 -17.70 -7.79 3.01
C SER A 251 -16.81 -6.76 3.70
N LEU A 252 -17.39 -5.60 4.00
CA LEU A 252 -16.74 -4.57 4.79
C LEU A 252 -16.41 -5.06 6.21
N GLU A 253 -17.30 -5.86 6.81
CA GLU A 253 -17.11 -6.48 8.11
C GLU A 253 -16.01 -7.54 8.10
N ASP A 254 -15.96 -8.40 7.06
CA ASP A 254 -14.86 -9.35 6.88
C ASP A 254 -13.51 -8.62 6.71
N SER A 255 -13.51 -7.48 6.01
CA SER A 255 -12.33 -6.63 5.89
C SER A 255 -11.86 -6.07 7.24
N LEU A 256 -12.79 -5.59 8.07
CA LEU A 256 -12.50 -5.12 9.44
C LEU A 256 -11.94 -6.25 10.30
N ASP A 257 -12.57 -7.43 10.29
CA ASP A 257 -12.13 -8.57 11.07
C ASP A 257 -10.70 -9.01 10.68
N ARG A 258 -10.38 -9.01 9.39
CA ARG A 258 -9.03 -9.33 8.89
C ARG A 258 -7.98 -8.33 9.36
N ILE A 259 -8.28 -7.03 9.32
CA ILE A 259 -7.35 -5.97 9.77
C ILE A 259 -7.20 -5.99 11.29
N CYS A 260 -8.31 -5.93 12.03
CA CYS A 260 -8.32 -5.74 13.47
C CYS A 260 -7.92 -7.00 14.25
N SER A 261 -8.00 -8.19 13.65
CA SER A 261 -7.51 -9.44 14.26
C SER A 261 -6.01 -9.66 14.11
N CYS A 262 -5.32 -8.82 13.33
CA CYS A 262 -3.88 -8.94 13.11
C CYS A 262 -3.09 -8.04 14.06
N ASN A 263 -2.17 -8.64 14.82
CA ASN A 263 -1.19 -7.88 15.59
C ASN A 263 -0.12 -7.32 14.64
N THR A 264 -0.45 -6.23 13.95
CA THR A 264 0.44 -5.57 12.98
C THR A 264 1.77 -5.19 13.64
N ALA A 265 2.86 -5.33 12.89
CA ALA A 265 4.20 -4.93 13.34
C ALA A 265 4.33 -3.40 13.40
N VAL A 266 3.81 -2.70 12.39
CA VAL A 266 3.92 -1.25 12.25
C VAL A 266 2.59 -0.62 11.84
N GLY A 267 2.53 0.70 11.96
CA GLY A 267 1.33 1.51 11.77
C GLY A 267 0.86 1.66 10.34
N HIS A 268 -0.45 1.50 10.12
CA HIS A 268 -1.08 1.66 8.79
C HIS A 268 -2.47 2.27 8.88
N SER A 269 -2.82 3.07 7.86
CA SER A 269 -4.17 3.56 7.59
C SER A 269 -4.74 2.86 6.37
N TYR A 270 -5.91 2.25 6.52
CA TYR A 270 -6.65 1.53 5.49
C TYR A 270 -7.92 2.32 5.15
N ASN A 271 -8.14 2.61 3.87
CA ASN A 271 -9.41 3.18 3.41
C ASN A 271 -10.23 2.08 2.74
N LEU A 272 -11.21 1.53 3.45
CA LEU A 272 -12.09 0.48 2.95
C LEU A 272 -13.31 1.10 2.26
N VAL A 273 -13.51 0.77 0.99
CA VAL A 273 -14.61 1.30 0.18
C VAL A 273 -15.57 0.17 -0.16
N ASP A 274 -16.81 0.26 0.33
CA ASP A 274 -17.93 -0.56 -0.13
C ASP A 274 -18.79 0.27 -1.09
N VAL A 275 -18.73 -0.09 -2.37
CA VAL A 275 -19.44 0.61 -3.44
C VAL A 275 -20.94 0.34 -3.40
N ILE A 276 -21.35 -0.83 -2.90
CA ILE A 276 -22.75 -1.26 -2.87
C ILE A 276 -23.49 -0.50 -1.78
N SER A 277 -22.97 -0.52 -0.56
CA SER A 277 -23.55 0.24 0.56
C SER A 277 -23.20 1.71 0.53
N ARG A 278 -22.24 2.13 -0.31
CA ARG A 278 -21.70 3.49 -0.43
C ARG A 278 -21.13 3.99 0.89
N ARG A 279 -20.40 3.11 1.56
CA ARG A 279 -19.73 3.41 2.83
C ARG A 279 -18.23 3.40 2.59
N ILE A 280 -17.54 4.32 3.26
CA ILE A 280 -16.09 4.33 3.32
C ILE A 280 -15.68 4.34 4.78
N LEU A 281 -14.83 3.40 5.18
CA LEU A 281 -14.23 3.35 6.51
C LEU A 281 -12.74 3.64 6.39
N ASN A 282 -12.27 4.64 7.12
CA ASN A 282 -10.86 4.79 7.43
C ASN A 282 -10.55 3.98 8.69
N VAL A 283 -9.55 3.11 8.63
CA VAL A 283 -9.14 2.23 9.72
C VAL A 283 -7.66 2.44 9.97
N GLU A 284 -7.30 3.01 11.13
CA GLU A 284 -5.91 3.14 11.51
C GLU A 284 -5.55 2.00 12.46
N THR A 285 -4.37 1.44 12.27
CA THR A 285 -3.86 0.32 13.07
C THR A 285 -2.48 0.65 13.58
N ALA A 286 -2.16 0.12 14.75
CA ALA A 286 -0.84 0.15 15.34
C ALA A 286 -0.56 -1.17 16.05
N SER A 287 0.71 -1.42 16.34
CA SER A 287 1.14 -2.58 17.11
C SER A 287 0.45 -2.65 18.48
N LYS A 288 0.47 -3.84 19.08
CA LYS A 288 -0.22 -4.17 20.34
C LYS A 288 -1.75 -4.23 20.17
N ASN A 289 -2.22 -4.68 19.00
CA ASN A 289 -3.66 -4.79 18.65
C ASN A 289 -4.46 -3.50 18.85
N ARG A 290 -3.86 -2.35 18.52
CA ARG A 290 -4.54 -1.05 18.62
C ARG A 290 -5.10 -0.68 17.26
N PHE A 291 -6.34 -0.22 17.25
CA PHE A 291 -6.98 0.26 16.03
C PHE A 291 -8.03 1.33 16.32
N SER A 292 -8.28 2.18 15.33
CA SER A 292 -9.39 3.13 15.28
C SER A 292 -10.18 2.88 14.00
N ILE A 293 -11.49 3.11 14.05
CA ILE A 293 -12.37 3.00 12.88
C ILE A 293 -13.16 4.30 12.78
N HIS A 294 -13.07 4.96 11.63
CA HIS A 294 -13.76 6.19 11.31
C HIS A 294 -14.60 6.00 10.05
N GLU A 295 -15.92 6.20 10.15
CA GLU A 295 -16.80 6.19 8.98
C GLU A 295 -16.83 7.57 8.33
N VAL A 296 -16.45 7.62 7.06
CA VAL A 296 -16.36 8.86 6.27
C VAL A 296 -17.76 9.34 5.91
N GLY A 297 -18.08 10.57 6.32
CA GLY A 297 -19.35 11.21 6.02
C GLY A 297 -19.41 11.87 4.62
N LYS A 298 -20.41 12.74 4.43
CA LYS A 298 -20.62 13.47 3.17
C LYS A 298 -19.57 14.56 2.87
N THR A 299 -18.76 14.92 3.87
CA THR A 299 -17.67 15.88 3.71
C THR A 299 -16.44 15.15 3.16
N PRO A 300 -15.77 15.65 2.11
CA PRO A 300 -14.54 15.03 1.61
C PRO A 300 -13.52 14.84 2.73
N PHE A 301 -13.01 13.63 2.84
CA PHE A 301 -12.03 13.23 3.85
C PHE A 301 -10.67 13.07 3.18
N PHE A 302 -9.64 13.61 3.83
CA PHE A 302 -8.26 13.53 3.38
C PHE A 302 -7.45 12.80 4.44
N HIS A 303 -6.56 11.92 4.01
CA HIS A 303 -5.68 11.15 4.89
C HIS A 303 -4.34 10.98 4.20
N ALA A 304 -3.24 11.22 4.92
CA ALA A 304 -1.87 10.96 4.46
C ALA A 304 -1.11 10.12 5.49
N ASN A 305 0.18 10.36 5.69
CA ASN A 305 1.05 9.52 6.51
C ASN A 305 1.01 9.83 8.01
N MET A 306 -0.13 10.28 8.53
CA MET A 306 -0.32 10.57 9.96
C MET A 306 -1.51 9.83 10.56
N TYR A 307 -1.40 9.43 11.84
CA TYR A 307 -2.58 9.06 12.63
C TYR A 307 -3.44 10.29 12.93
N LEU A 308 -4.72 10.21 12.56
CA LEU A 308 -5.75 11.22 12.83
C LEU A 308 -6.68 10.82 13.97
N HIS A 309 -6.92 9.52 14.13
CA HIS A 309 -7.97 9.00 15.01
C HIS A 309 -7.43 8.09 16.10
N LEU A 310 -6.33 7.37 15.84
CA LEU A 310 -5.67 6.51 16.81
C LEU A 310 -4.58 7.28 17.55
N GLN A 311 -4.63 7.27 18.89
CA GLN A 311 -3.61 7.93 19.71
C GLN A 311 -2.36 7.06 19.81
N VAL A 312 -1.35 7.39 19.00
CA VAL A 312 -0.04 6.73 18.96
C VAL A 312 1.04 7.80 18.92
N GLU A 313 2.13 7.61 19.67
CA GLU A 313 3.29 8.46 19.48
C GLU A 313 3.93 8.17 18.11
N GLN A 314 3.92 9.17 17.24
CA GLN A 314 4.35 9.06 15.84
C GLN A 314 5.61 9.88 15.54
N MET A 315 6.34 9.48 14.50
CA MET A 315 7.41 10.30 13.95
C MET A 315 6.80 11.47 13.18
N ARG A 316 7.41 12.66 13.27
CA ARG A 316 6.97 13.82 12.50
C ARG A 316 7.62 13.77 11.11
N THR A 317 6.83 13.43 10.09
CA THR A 317 7.21 13.51 8.68
C THR A 317 6.89 14.90 8.12
N LEU A 318 7.44 15.25 6.94
CA LEU A 318 7.16 16.54 6.29
C LEU A 318 5.67 16.68 5.90
N SER A 319 5.00 15.57 5.59
CA SER A 319 3.55 15.47 5.40
C SER A 319 2.74 15.90 6.64
N ALA A 320 3.29 15.77 7.84
CA ALA A 320 2.60 16.18 9.06
C ALA A 320 2.34 17.70 9.14
N GLY A 321 3.23 18.51 8.56
CA GLY A 321 3.05 19.96 8.48
C GLY A 321 1.92 20.39 7.54
N ARG A 322 1.48 19.50 6.63
CA ARG A 322 0.36 19.77 5.74
C ARG A 322 -0.97 19.63 6.49
N GLU A 323 -1.13 18.66 7.39
CA GLU A 323 -2.44 18.32 7.99
C GLU A 323 -2.76 19.03 9.32
N GLU A 324 -1.78 19.56 10.05
CA GLU A 324 -1.99 20.16 11.39
C GLU A 324 -2.82 21.46 11.45
N GLN A 325 -3.31 22.02 10.33
CA GLN A 325 -4.14 23.24 10.34
C GLN A 325 -5.61 22.98 9.92
N PRO A 326 -6.62 23.42 10.69
CA PRO A 326 -8.04 23.24 10.31
C PRO A 326 -8.41 23.83 8.94
N ASN A 327 -7.69 24.87 8.49
CA ASN A 327 -7.84 25.48 7.17
C ASN A 327 -7.06 24.73 6.05
N SER A 328 -6.19 23.78 6.40
CA SER A 328 -5.40 23.01 5.44
C SER A 328 -6.20 21.87 4.82
N GLN A 329 -7.06 21.14 5.55
CA GLN A 329 -7.87 20.06 4.96
C GLN A 329 -8.76 20.56 3.82
N GLN A 330 -9.46 21.69 4.01
CA GLN A 330 -10.29 22.29 2.96
C GLN A 330 -9.46 22.85 1.81
N SER A 331 -8.30 23.46 2.09
CA SER A 331 -7.43 23.99 1.05
C SER A 331 -6.69 22.89 0.28
N GLN A 332 -6.36 21.77 0.90
CA GLN A 332 -5.81 20.56 0.27
C GLN A 332 -6.85 19.84 -0.55
N ASN A 333 -8.07 19.65 -0.02
CA ASN A 333 -9.19 19.18 -0.81
C ASN A 333 -9.39 20.09 -2.03
N GLN A 334 -9.40 21.42 -1.86
CA GLN A 334 -9.49 22.35 -2.98
C GLN A 334 -8.29 22.27 -3.93
N GLN A 335 -7.07 22.13 -3.44
CA GLN A 335 -5.85 22.05 -4.24
C GLN A 335 -5.82 20.74 -5.04
N PHE A 336 -6.26 19.63 -4.44
CA PHE A 336 -6.49 18.34 -5.07
C PHE A 336 -7.60 18.45 -6.13
N PHE A 337 -8.79 18.96 -5.82
CA PHE A 337 -9.85 19.13 -6.82
C PHE A 337 -9.47 20.10 -7.96
N ARG A 338 -8.58 21.08 -7.71
CA ARG A 338 -8.03 22.00 -8.72
C ARG A 338 -7.00 21.32 -9.61
N SER A 339 -6.07 20.55 -9.06
CA SER A 339 -5.06 19.81 -9.85
C SER A 339 -5.70 18.75 -10.74
N TRP A 340 -6.88 18.24 -10.37
CA TRP A 340 -7.67 17.27 -11.14
C TRP A 340 -8.61 17.88 -12.19
N GLY A 341 -8.76 19.21 -12.25
CA GLY A 341 -9.76 19.84 -13.14
C GLY A 341 -11.22 19.54 -12.80
N ILE A 342 -11.50 18.85 -11.68
CA ILE A 342 -12.85 18.49 -11.22
C ILE A 342 -13.68 19.74 -10.88
N LEU A 343 -13.02 20.82 -10.45
CA LEU A 343 -13.66 22.12 -10.17
C LEU A 343 -14.22 22.85 -11.39
N GLN A 344 -14.10 22.33 -12.62
CA GLN A 344 -14.86 22.87 -13.76
C GLN A 344 -16.34 22.44 -13.77
N MET A 345 -16.77 21.49 -12.93
CA MET A 345 -18.21 21.27 -12.68
C MET A 345 -18.73 22.32 -11.70
N ARG A 346 -19.19 23.44 -12.27
CA ARG A 346 -19.81 24.58 -11.58
C ARG A 346 -20.88 24.14 -10.55
N ASN A 347 -20.78 24.74 -9.36
CA ASN A 347 -21.83 24.94 -8.36
C ASN A 347 -22.40 23.70 -7.65
N ILE A 348 -21.67 23.15 -6.69
CA ILE A 348 -22.30 22.62 -5.47
C ILE A 348 -22.33 23.78 -4.47
N ARG A 349 -23.38 24.60 -4.57
CA ARG A 349 -23.74 25.51 -3.49
C ARG A 349 -24.51 24.71 -2.45
N SER A 350 -24.10 24.86 -1.21
CA SER A 350 -24.82 24.47 -0.01
C SER A 350 -26.28 24.96 -0.06
N THR A 351 -27.22 24.03 0.04
CA THR A 351 -28.54 24.25 0.63
C THR A 351 -28.86 23.07 1.51
#